data_AF-A0A923SWD4-F1
#
_entry.id   AF-A0A923SWD4-F1
#
_cell.length_a   1.000
_cell.length_b   1.000
_cell.length_c   1.000
_cell.angle_alpha   90.00
_cell.angle_beta   90.00
_cell.angle_gamma   90.00
#
_symmetry.space_group_name_H-M   'P 1'
#
loop_
_entity.id
_entity.type
_entity.pdbx_description
1 polymer ?
#
loop_
_entity_poly.entity_id
_entity_poly.type
_entity_poly.pdbx_seq_one_letter_code
_entity_poly.pdbx_strand_id
1 'polypeptide(L)'
;MQKLPFSLTARGNSPFYYVRFRNEQTGGFLSWVSTKEKNYSRALRKAWDMYNAMQSGRELEKLSFYDTIRKSDYTKEDVEKFLEDFQRKGFVTSFVMKDEGFLNTPALQWLVDFWNPEKSVYLREKQRKGQSVHKKHTENSAAFITNHWAEIIGEKTLGEINRKVIQEQFDRLDGMQLNGNTKNHVLRAVLTPLKWAFNNELLPRDVSKGWVMYKAQYKKRAILTMEMARSVFTQTVYCINSKFCISMIRHPERQNLFVE
;
A
#
# COMPACT_ATOMS: atom_id res chain seq x y z
N MET A 1 35.17 -46.56 13.08
CA MET A 1 34.62 -46.28 11.73
C MET A 1 34.76 -44.78 11.46
N GLN A 2 35.53 -44.38 10.44
CA GLN A 2 35.61 -42.97 10.03
C GLN A 2 34.21 -42.47 9.63
N LYS A 3 33.81 -41.32 10.15
CA LYS A 3 32.51 -40.70 9.86
C LYS A 3 32.59 -40.08 8.47
N LEU A 4 31.86 -40.63 7.50
CA LEU A 4 31.86 -40.11 6.13
C LEU A 4 31.23 -38.70 6.08
N PRO A 5 31.75 -37.78 5.24
CA PRO A 5 31.21 -36.42 5.10
C PRO A 5 29.86 -36.38 4.35
N PHE A 6 29.35 -37.55 3.92
CA PHE A 6 28.09 -37.70 3.22
C PHE A 6 27.41 -39.02 3.58
N SER A 7 26.12 -39.11 3.28
CA SER A 7 25.30 -40.31 3.47
C SER A 7 24.72 -40.75 2.14
N LEU A 8 24.89 -42.05 1.84
CA LEU A 8 24.37 -42.72 0.65
C LEU A 8 23.15 -43.56 1.03
N THR A 9 22.08 -43.47 0.23
CA THR A 9 20.88 -44.30 0.43
C THR A 9 20.27 -44.72 -0.90
N ALA A 10 19.65 -45.88 -0.92
CA ALA A 10 18.77 -46.29 -2.01
C ALA A 10 17.34 -45.79 -1.71
N ARG A 11 16.60 -45.39 -2.73
CA ARG A 11 15.20 -45.00 -2.60
C ARG A 11 14.32 -46.06 -3.25
N GLY A 12 13.20 -46.43 -2.63
CA GLY A 12 12.31 -47.46 -3.16
C GLY A 12 11.79 -47.19 -4.58
N ASN A 13 11.61 -45.92 -4.96
CA ASN A 13 11.08 -45.51 -6.27
C ASN A 13 12.14 -45.21 -7.34
N SER A 14 13.42 -45.54 -7.11
CA SER A 14 14.47 -45.22 -8.07
C SER A 14 15.59 -46.27 -8.02
N PRO A 15 16.07 -46.76 -9.18
CA PRO A 15 17.16 -47.73 -9.23
C PRO A 15 18.53 -47.13 -8.87
N PHE A 16 18.59 -45.83 -8.59
CA PHE A 16 19.83 -45.09 -8.35
C PHE A 16 20.06 -44.83 -6.86
N TYR A 17 21.33 -44.82 -6.47
CA TYR A 17 21.75 -44.34 -5.15
C TYR A 17 21.74 -42.81 -5.10
N TYR A 18 21.28 -42.27 -3.98
CA TYR A 18 21.25 -40.84 -3.70
C TYR A 18 22.24 -40.51 -2.60
N VAL A 19 22.91 -39.37 -2.74
CA VAL A 19 23.86 -38.83 -1.76
C VAL A 19 23.30 -37.55 -1.15
N ARG A 20 23.53 -37.37 0.14
CA ARG A 20 23.38 -36.09 0.84
C ARG A 20 24.70 -35.73 1.50
N PHE A 21 25.16 -34.51 1.27
CA PHE A 21 26.41 -34.01 1.86
C PHE A 21 26.12 -33.33 3.19
N ARG A 22 27.02 -33.48 4.15
CA ARG A 22 26.94 -32.76 5.42
C ARG A 22 27.53 -31.37 5.23
N ASN A 23 26.80 -30.35 5.65
CA ASN A 23 27.32 -29.00 5.75
C ASN A 23 28.12 -28.89 7.06
N GLU A 24 29.41 -28.61 6.96
CA GLU A 24 30.31 -28.51 8.12
C GLU A 24 30.03 -27.28 8.99
N GLN A 25 29.53 -26.19 8.40
CA GLN A 25 29.24 -24.93 9.10
C GLN A 25 27.92 -24.97 9.86
N THR A 26 26.88 -25.58 9.28
CA THR A 26 25.54 -25.62 9.89
C THR A 26 25.22 -26.95 10.59
N GLY A 27 26.10 -27.96 10.45
CA GLY A 27 25.93 -29.31 10.99
C GLY A 27 24.84 -30.17 10.32
N GLY A 28 23.98 -29.56 9.49
CA GLY A 28 22.86 -30.19 8.79
C GLY A 28 23.25 -30.90 7.50
N PHE A 29 22.31 -31.63 6.91
CA PHE A 29 22.50 -32.27 5.59
C PHE A 29 21.87 -31.42 4.49
N LEU A 30 22.57 -31.32 3.36
CA LEU A 30 22.06 -30.70 2.14
C LEU A 30 21.02 -31.59 1.44
N SER A 31 20.35 -31.01 0.45
CA SER A 31 19.38 -31.70 -0.39
C SER A 31 19.96 -32.96 -1.04
N TRP A 32 19.09 -33.96 -1.22
CA TRP A 32 19.46 -35.20 -1.88
C TRP A 32 19.79 -35.00 -3.35
N VAL A 33 20.93 -35.56 -3.79
CA VAL A 33 21.36 -35.56 -5.19
C VAL A 33 21.48 -36.99 -5.67
N SER A 34 20.97 -37.29 -6.87
CA SER A 34 21.12 -38.62 -7.47
C SER A 34 22.55 -38.81 -7.97
N THR A 35 23.17 -39.93 -7.60
CA THR A 35 24.46 -40.32 -8.20
C THR A 35 24.28 -40.88 -9.62
N LYS A 36 23.05 -41.22 -10.04
CA LYS A 36 22.77 -41.94 -11.29
C LYS A 36 23.50 -43.30 -11.42
N GLU A 37 24.03 -43.84 -10.32
CA GLU A 37 24.67 -45.15 -10.28
C GLU A 37 23.77 -46.16 -9.58
N LYS A 38 23.69 -47.37 -10.12
CA LYS A 38 22.90 -48.48 -9.56
C LYS A 38 23.71 -49.40 -8.64
N ASN A 39 25.03 -49.26 -8.66
CA ASN A 39 25.94 -50.09 -7.86
C ASN A 39 26.55 -49.24 -6.74
N TYR A 40 26.54 -49.77 -5.52
CA TYR A 40 27.03 -49.08 -4.33
C TYR A 40 28.47 -48.58 -4.46
N SER A 41 29.40 -49.41 -4.97
CA SER A 41 30.82 -49.04 -5.08
C SER A 41 31.04 -47.93 -6.11
N ARG A 42 30.29 -47.93 -7.22
CA ARG A 42 30.33 -46.85 -8.21
C ARG A 42 29.70 -45.57 -7.68
N ALA A 43 28.58 -45.70 -6.96
CA ALA A 43 27.92 -44.58 -6.29
C ALA A 43 28.82 -43.93 -5.24
N LEU A 44 29.59 -44.74 -4.49
CA LEU A 44 30.54 -44.25 -3.49
C LEU A 44 31.69 -43.45 -4.11
N ARG A 45 32.30 -43.96 -5.20
CA ARG A 45 33.35 -43.22 -5.92
C ARG A 45 32.81 -41.89 -6.46
N LYS A 46 31.62 -41.92 -7.07
CA LYS A 46 30.97 -40.72 -7.59
C LYS A 46 30.57 -39.72 -6.52
N ALA A 47 30.16 -40.19 -5.34
CA ALA A 47 29.89 -39.33 -4.19
C ALA A 47 31.18 -38.61 -3.72
N TRP A 48 32.33 -39.29 -3.75
CA TRP A 48 33.63 -38.67 -3.49
C TRP A 48 34.02 -37.65 -4.57
N ASP A 49 33.82 -37.97 -5.85
CA ASP A 49 34.07 -37.03 -6.95
C ASP A 49 33.21 -35.78 -6.82
N MET A 50 31.92 -35.94 -6.49
CA MET A 50 31.00 -34.84 -6.23
C MET A 50 31.38 -34.04 -4.99
N TYR A 51 31.85 -34.69 -3.91
CA TYR A 51 32.35 -34.02 -2.71
C TYR A 51 33.59 -33.18 -3.00
N ASN A 52 34.56 -33.74 -3.72
CA ASN A 52 35.79 -33.05 -4.11
C ASN A 52 35.50 -31.89 -5.08
N ALA A 53 34.56 -32.08 -6.02
CA ALA A 53 34.07 -31.01 -6.89
C ALA A 53 33.35 -29.92 -6.08
N MET A 54 32.59 -30.29 -5.06
CA MET A 54 31.98 -29.34 -4.12
C MET A 54 33.03 -28.48 -3.43
N GLN A 55 34.06 -29.11 -2.86
CA GLN A 55 35.19 -28.47 -2.19
C GLN A 55 36.01 -27.58 -3.13
N SER A 56 35.92 -27.78 -4.44
CA SER A 56 36.57 -26.94 -5.46
C SER A 56 35.93 -25.55 -5.67
N GLY A 57 34.92 -25.17 -4.87
CA GLY A 57 34.85 -23.78 -4.38
C GLY A 57 33.93 -22.78 -5.11
N ARG A 58 32.80 -23.17 -5.71
CA ARG A 58 31.84 -22.18 -6.25
C ARG A 58 30.36 -22.38 -5.94
N GLU A 59 29.90 -23.61 -5.71
CA GLU A 59 28.48 -23.90 -5.41
C GLU A 59 28.18 -24.02 -3.91
N LEU A 60 29.13 -24.54 -3.12
CA LEU A 60 29.02 -24.65 -1.66
C LEU A 60 28.85 -23.28 -0.99
N GLU A 61 29.60 -22.28 -1.45
CA GLU A 61 29.56 -20.92 -0.91
C GLU A 61 28.20 -20.26 -1.16
N LYS A 62 27.60 -20.45 -2.34
CA LYS A 62 26.28 -19.88 -2.66
C LYS A 62 25.16 -20.56 -1.88
N LEU A 63 25.18 -21.89 -1.76
CA LEU A 63 24.20 -22.64 -0.97
C LEU A 63 24.33 -22.34 0.52
N SER A 64 25.57 -22.24 1.03
CA SER A 64 25.83 -21.82 2.41
C SER A 64 25.37 -20.38 2.67
N PHE A 65 25.55 -19.47 1.71
CA PHE A 65 25.08 -18.08 1.82
C PHE A 65 23.57 -17.99 1.99
N TYR A 66 22.77 -18.73 1.20
CA TYR A 66 21.30 -18.75 1.37
C TYR A 66 20.86 -19.37 2.70
N ASP A 67 21.55 -20.41 3.18
CA ASP A 67 21.24 -21.02 4.48
C ASP A 67 21.65 -20.12 5.65
N THR A 68 22.71 -19.34 5.49
CA THR A 68 23.16 -18.34 6.46
C THR A 68 22.19 -17.17 6.51
N ILE A 69 21.76 -16.64 5.35
CA ILE A 69 20.70 -15.62 5.25
C ILE A 69 19.41 -16.04 5.96
N ARG A 70 19.06 -17.33 5.92
CA ARG A 70 17.83 -17.84 6.53
C ARG A 70 17.90 -18.07 8.04
N LYS A 71 19.10 -18.22 8.61
CA LYS A 71 19.29 -18.66 10.01
C LYS A 71 19.86 -17.57 10.92
N SER A 72 20.49 -16.55 10.36
CA SER A 72 21.09 -15.47 11.11
C SER A 72 20.09 -14.33 11.32
N ASP A 73 20.09 -13.74 12.51
CA ASP A 73 19.46 -12.45 12.76
C ASP A 73 20.39 -11.36 12.21
N TYR A 74 19.90 -10.56 11.25
CA TYR A 74 20.65 -9.47 10.65
C TYR A 74 20.19 -8.12 11.19
N THR A 75 21.14 -7.23 11.48
CA THR A 75 20.81 -5.85 11.83
C THR A 75 20.52 -5.02 10.57
N LYS A 76 19.99 -3.81 10.77
CA LYS A 76 19.78 -2.86 9.67
C LYS A 76 21.09 -2.53 8.96
N GLU A 77 22.21 -2.39 9.69
CA GLU A 77 23.52 -2.11 9.08
C GLU A 77 24.03 -3.27 8.23
N ASP A 78 23.75 -4.52 8.60
CA ASP A 78 24.18 -5.69 7.84
C ASP A 78 23.46 -5.77 6.49
N VAL A 79 22.15 -5.52 6.49
CA VAL A 79 21.33 -5.48 5.27
C VAL A 79 21.77 -4.35 4.35
N GLU A 80 22.12 -3.19 4.91
CA GLU A 80 22.62 -2.05 4.14
C GLU A 80 23.90 -2.41 3.38
N LYS A 81 24.87 -3.03 4.07
CA LYS A 81 26.12 -3.49 3.46
C LYS A 81 25.89 -4.50 2.34
N PHE A 82 24.96 -5.45 2.52
CA PHE A 82 24.62 -6.38 1.45
C PHE A 82 24.09 -5.65 0.21
N LEU A 83 23.18 -4.70 0.40
CA LEU A 83 22.60 -3.94 -0.70
C LEU A 83 23.64 -3.06 -1.40
N GLU A 84 24.57 -2.45 -0.67
CA GLU A 84 25.72 -1.75 -1.26
C GLU A 84 26.58 -2.68 -2.11
N ASP A 85 26.88 -3.88 -1.63
CA ASP A 85 27.68 -4.86 -2.38
C ASP A 85 26.95 -5.34 -3.64
N PHE A 86 25.62 -5.50 -3.57
CA PHE A 86 24.82 -5.79 -4.76
C PHE A 86 24.76 -4.62 -5.73
N GLN A 87 24.79 -3.37 -5.24
CA GLN A 87 24.85 -2.18 -6.08
C GLN A 87 26.20 -2.03 -6.78
N ARG A 88 27.32 -2.21 -6.05
CA ARG A 88 28.68 -2.18 -6.62
C ARG A 88 28.89 -3.24 -7.70
N LYS A 89 28.26 -4.41 -7.54
CA LYS A 89 28.30 -5.50 -8.52
C LYS A 89 27.35 -5.30 -9.71
N GLY A 90 26.57 -4.21 -9.72
CA GLY A 90 25.65 -3.87 -10.81
C GLY A 90 24.35 -4.69 -10.84
N PHE A 91 24.05 -5.46 -9.79
CA PHE A 91 22.78 -6.19 -9.67
C PHE A 91 21.63 -5.30 -9.22
N VAL A 92 21.93 -4.20 -8.53
CA VAL A 92 20.97 -3.21 -8.03
C VAL A 92 21.42 -1.83 -8.49
N THR A 93 20.52 -1.02 -9.04
CA THR A 93 20.86 0.35 -9.51
C THR A 93 20.82 1.35 -8.35
N SER A 94 19.83 1.21 -7.48
CA SER A 94 19.65 1.99 -6.24
C SER A 94 18.84 1.16 -5.25
N PHE A 95 19.04 1.38 -3.95
CA PHE A 95 18.24 0.78 -2.90
C PHE A 95 17.86 1.84 -1.86
N VAL A 96 16.67 1.67 -1.27
CA VAL A 96 16.19 2.51 -0.17
C VAL A 96 15.91 1.58 1.00
N MET A 97 16.65 1.77 2.08
CA MET A 97 16.36 1.09 3.35
C MET A 97 15.03 1.63 3.87
N LYS A 98 14.09 0.73 4.19
CA LYS A 98 12.80 1.16 4.72
C LYS A 98 13.04 1.97 5.98
N ASP A 99 12.64 3.23 5.95
CA ASP A 99 12.51 4.00 7.17
C ASP A 99 11.21 3.56 7.83
N GLU A 100 11.31 2.65 8.81
CA GLU A 100 10.15 2.19 9.58
C GLU A 100 9.38 3.38 10.19
N GLY A 101 10.04 4.52 10.44
CA GLY A 101 9.40 5.73 10.95
C GLY A 101 8.26 6.24 10.07
N PHE A 102 8.43 6.27 8.74
CA PHE A 102 7.37 6.75 7.85
C PHE A 102 6.22 5.74 7.75
N LEU A 103 6.52 4.46 7.64
CA LEU A 103 5.49 3.41 7.53
C LEU A 103 4.67 3.26 8.81
N ASN A 104 5.28 3.51 9.97
CA ASN A 104 4.63 3.47 11.28
C ASN A 104 3.88 4.78 11.60
N THR A 105 3.91 5.78 10.73
CA THR A 105 3.18 7.03 10.94
C THR A 105 1.67 6.76 10.93
N PRO A 106 0.89 7.32 11.88
CA PRO A 106 -0.57 7.21 11.88
C PRO A 106 -1.17 7.74 10.57
N ALA A 107 -1.85 6.88 9.84
CA ALA A 107 -2.28 7.17 8.48
C ALA A 107 -3.29 8.31 8.42
N LEU A 108 -4.28 8.31 9.33
CA LEU A 108 -5.33 9.32 9.36
C LEU A 108 -4.74 10.72 9.55
N GLN A 109 -3.88 10.89 10.55
CA GLN A 109 -3.26 12.18 10.85
C GLN A 109 -2.40 12.67 9.68
N TRP A 110 -1.57 11.79 9.12
CA TRP A 110 -0.71 12.14 7.99
C TRP A 110 -1.52 12.53 6.75
N LEU A 111 -2.60 11.81 6.44
CA LEU A 111 -3.46 12.11 5.29
C LEU A 111 -4.19 13.45 5.45
N VAL A 112 -4.64 13.80 6.66
CA VAL A 112 -5.22 15.12 6.95
C VAL A 112 -4.16 16.22 6.82
N ASP A 113 -2.98 16.01 7.39
CA ASP A 113 -1.88 16.97 7.33
C ASP A 113 -1.33 17.15 5.91
N PHE A 114 -1.44 16.14 5.04
CA PHE A 114 -1.11 16.23 3.62
C PHE A 114 -1.93 17.30 2.89
N TRP A 115 -3.16 17.56 3.33
CA TRP A 115 -4.01 18.62 2.78
C TRP A 115 -3.97 19.91 3.60
N ASN A 116 -3.14 19.99 4.63
CA ASN A 116 -2.95 21.21 5.41
C ASN A 116 -1.88 22.10 4.73
N PRO A 117 -2.20 23.36 4.36
CA PRO A 117 -1.25 24.26 3.69
C PRO A 117 0.06 24.52 4.45
N GLU A 118 0.03 24.51 5.78
CA GLU A 118 1.19 24.82 6.62
C GLU A 118 2.14 23.62 6.75
N LYS A 119 1.55 22.42 6.88
CA LYS A 119 2.30 21.18 7.11
C LYS A 119 2.68 20.43 5.83
N SER A 120 1.88 20.57 4.77
CA SER A 120 2.03 19.77 3.55
C SER A 120 3.24 20.17 2.71
N VAL A 121 4.19 19.25 2.57
CA VAL A 121 5.32 19.39 1.63
C VAL A 121 4.79 19.48 0.19
N TYR A 122 3.79 18.67 -0.17
CA TYR A 122 3.20 18.63 -1.51
C TYR A 122 2.57 19.97 -1.94
N LEU A 123 1.78 20.61 -1.06
CA LEU A 123 1.14 21.89 -1.38
C LEU A 123 2.18 23.00 -1.55
N ARG A 124 3.22 23.02 -0.70
CA ARG A 124 4.35 23.96 -0.83
C ARG A 124 5.14 23.73 -2.11
N GLU A 125 5.38 22.48 -2.49
CA GLU A 125 6.04 22.13 -3.75
C GLU A 125 5.26 22.62 -4.97
N LYS A 126 3.93 22.42 -4.98
CA LYS A 126 3.05 22.93 -6.05
C LYS A 126 3.08 24.45 -6.13
N GLN A 127 2.97 25.13 -5.00
CA GLN A 127 3.00 26.59 -4.95
C GLN A 127 4.34 27.13 -5.49
N ARG A 128 5.48 26.51 -5.10
CA ARG A 128 6.81 26.87 -5.64
C ARG A 128 6.90 26.72 -7.16
N LYS A 129 6.19 25.76 -7.74
CA LYS A 129 6.11 25.53 -9.19
C LYS A 129 5.05 26.39 -9.89
N GLY A 130 4.48 27.39 -9.21
CA GLY A 130 3.44 28.27 -9.76
C GLY A 130 2.06 27.59 -9.89
N GLN A 131 1.90 26.40 -9.33
CA GLN A 131 0.61 25.69 -9.33
C GLN A 131 -0.13 25.97 -8.03
N SER A 132 -1.24 26.69 -8.13
CA SER A 132 -2.11 26.94 -6.97
C SER A 132 -3.13 25.82 -6.80
N VAL A 133 -3.31 25.39 -5.56
CA VAL A 133 -4.41 24.52 -5.15
C VAL A 133 -5.42 25.37 -4.40
N HIS A 134 -6.67 25.38 -4.87
CA HIS A 134 -7.70 26.20 -4.26
C HIS A 134 -7.97 25.76 -2.80
N LYS A 135 -8.09 26.72 -1.87
CA LYS A 135 -8.33 26.44 -0.44
C LYS A 135 -9.52 25.51 -0.20
N LYS A 136 -10.62 25.73 -0.92
CA LYS A 136 -11.80 24.85 -0.86
C LYS A 136 -11.50 23.40 -1.23
N HIS A 137 -10.55 23.16 -2.14
CA HIS A 137 -10.16 21.80 -2.51
C HIS A 137 -9.40 21.10 -1.37
N THR A 138 -8.49 21.81 -0.70
CA THR A 138 -7.74 21.26 0.43
C THR A 138 -8.66 20.99 1.62
N GLU A 139 -9.55 21.93 1.94
CA GLU A 139 -10.56 21.80 3.00
C GLU A 139 -11.50 20.60 2.73
N ASN A 140 -12.06 20.51 1.53
CA ASN A 140 -12.93 19.39 1.16
C ASN A 140 -12.19 18.05 1.22
N SER A 141 -10.93 17.99 0.76
CA SER A 141 -10.16 16.75 0.75
C SER A 141 -9.86 16.26 2.17
N ALA A 142 -9.46 17.17 3.08
CA ALA A 142 -9.31 16.86 4.49
C ALA A 142 -10.63 16.38 5.12
N ALA A 143 -11.74 17.07 4.83
CA ALA A 143 -13.07 16.68 5.32
C ALA A 143 -13.51 15.31 4.80
N PHE A 144 -13.19 14.96 3.55
CA PHE A 144 -13.50 13.63 3.04
C PHE A 144 -12.74 12.53 3.77
N ILE A 145 -11.49 12.80 4.16
CA ILE A 145 -10.68 11.85 4.94
C ILE A 145 -11.30 11.66 6.33
N THR A 146 -11.60 12.75 7.05
CA THR A 146 -12.17 12.64 8.40
C THR A 146 -13.55 12.00 8.39
N ASN A 147 -14.40 12.30 7.40
CA ASN A 147 -15.80 11.90 7.42
C ASN A 147 -16.05 10.52 6.81
N HIS A 148 -15.22 10.07 5.86
CA HIS A 148 -15.44 8.82 5.14
C HIS A 148 -14.34 7.79 5.33
N TRP A 149 -13.11 8.18 5.67
CA TRP A 149 -11.99 7.25 5.81
C TRP A 149 -11.65 6.94 7.26
N ALA A 150 -11.94 7.84 8.22
CA ALA A 150 -11.53 7.69 9.61
C ALA A 150 -11.88 6.34 10.26
N GLU A 151 -13.06 5.78 9.96
CA GLU A 151 -13.45 4.48 10.52
C GLU A 151 -12.66 3.29 9.94
N ILE A 152 -12.15 3.38 8.71
CA ILE A 152 -11.35 2.31 8.10
C ILE A 152 -9.86 2.46 8.47
N ILE A 153 -9.34 3.68 8.46
CA ILE A 153 -7.89 3.93 8.60
C ILE A 153 -7.50 4.59 9.92
N GLY A 154 -8.44 4.83 10.84
CA GLY A 154 -8.21 5.62 12.06
C GLY A 154 -7.10 5.08 12.95
N GLU A 155 -7.07 3.76 13.14
CA GLU A 155 -6.04 3.09 13.94
C GLU A 155 -4.88 2.55 13.07
N LYS A 156 -4.95 2.72 11.76
CA LYS A 156 -3.97 2.16 10.83
C LYS A 156 -2.77 3.09 10.65
N THR A 157 -1.63 2.47 10.43
CA THR A 157 -0.40 3.11 9.98
C THR A 157 -0.33 3.17 8.45
N LEU A 158 0.54 4.01 7.89
CA LEU A 158 0.71 4.12 6.44
C LEU A 158 1.15 2.82 5.78
N GLY A 159 1.96 2.01 6.46
CA GLY A 159 2.41 0.70 5.97
C GLY A 159 1.29 -0.33 5.82
N GLU A 160 0.26 -0.21 6.64
CA GLU A 160 -0.90 -1.11 6.64
C GLU A 160 -1.90 -0.80 5.52
N ILE A 161 -1.85 0.42 4.96
CA ILE A 161 -2.65 0.78 3.80
C ILE A 161 -2.19 -0.04 2.59
N ASN A 162 -3.05 -0.95 2.19
CA ASN A 162 -2.83 -1.85 1.07
C ASN A 162 -4.06 -1.88 0.16
N ARG A 163 -3.99 -2.60 -0.96
CA ARG A 163 -5.10 -2.64 -1.92
C ARG A 163 -6.42 -3.14 -1.31
N LYS A 164 -6.37 -4.02 -0.30
CA LYS A 164 -7.57 -4.52 0.39
C LYS A 164 -8.25 -3.40 1.19
N VAL A 165 -7.49 -2.55 1.87
CA VAL A 165 -8.03 -1.38 2.59
C VAL A 165 -8.71 -0.40 1.64
N ILE A 166 -8.12 -0.19 0.46
CA ILE A 166 -8.76 0.64 -0.57
C ILE A 166 -10.04 -0.03 -1.10
N GLN A 167 -10.01 -1.34 -1.37
CA GLN A 167 -11.19 -2.09 -1.81
C GLN A 167 -12.32 -2.05 -0.77
N GLU A 168 -12.01 -2.20 0.51
CA GLU A 168 -12.97 -2.07 1.62
C GLU A 168 -13.69 -0.71 1.58
N GLN A 169 -12.97 0.36 1.24
CA GLN A 169 -13.60 1.66 1.05
C GLN A 169 -14.45 1.75 -0.21
N PHE A 170 -14.09 1.07 -1.30
CA PHE A 170 -14.98 0.96 -2.47
C PHE A 170 -16.30 0.29 -2.05
N ASP A 171 -16.22 -0.86 -1.38
CA ASP A 171 -17.39 -1.64 -0.95
C ASP A 171 -18.29 -0.81 -0.01
N ARG A 172 -17.69 -0.08 0.92
CA ARG A 172 -18.43 0.85 1.79
C ARG A 172 -19.12 1.96 1.01
N LEU A 173 -18.43 2.59 0.06
CA LEU A 173 -19.01 3.66 -0.77
C LEU A 173 -20.17 3.13 -1.62
N ASP A 174 -20.16 1.86 -2.02
CA ASP A 174 -21.26 1.24 -2.74
C ASP A 174 -22.53 1.04 -1.90
N GLY A 175 -22.38 0.82 -0.59
CA GLY A 175 -23.49 0.88 0.35
C GLY A 175 -24.07 2.29 0.59
N MET A 176 -23.36 3.35 0.18
CA MET A 176 -23.77 4.74 0.41
C MET A 176 -24.53 5.34 -0.78
N GLN A 177 -25.59 6.09 -0.49
CA GLN A 177 -26.38 6.86 -1.46
C GLN A 177 -25.68 8.18 -1.85
N LEU A 178 -24.42 8.09 -2.29
CA LEU A 178 -23.62 9.21 -2.77
C LEU A 178 -23.54 9.22 -4.29
N ASN A 179 -23.54 10.41 -4.89
CA ASN A 179 -23.30 10.52 -6.33
C ASN A 179 -21.87 10.04 -6.67
N GLY A 180 -21.70 9.47 -7.87
CA GLY A 180 -20.41 8.91 -8.30
C GLY A 180 -19.25 9.92 -8.28
N ASN A 181 -19.53 11.21 -8.51
CA ASN A 181 -18.49 12.24 -8.46
C ASN A 181 -18.00 12.49 -7.02
N THR A 182 -18.90 12.50 -6.04
CA THR A 182 -18.56 12.58 -4.61
C THR A 182 -17.76 11.36 -4.17
N LYS A 183 -18.19 10.14 -4.56
CA LYS A 183 -17.41 8.91 -4.29
C LYS A 183 -15.98 9.02 -4.84
N ASN A 184 -15.83 9.53 -6.07
CA ASN A 184 -14.51 9.76 -6.66
C ASN A 184 -13.69 10.81 -5.92
N HIS A 185 -14.31 11.88 -5.40
CA HIS A 185 -13.60 12.86 -4.57
C HIS A 185 -13.11 12.26 -3.26
N VAL A 186 -13.93 11.43 -2.60
CA VAL A 186 -13.55 10.69 -1.39
C VAL A 186 -12.35 9.79 -1.68
N LEU A 187 -12.37 9.03 -2.77
CA LEU A 187 -11.27 8.16 -3.16
C LEU A 187 -9.99 8.95 -3.46
N ARG A 188 -10.10 10.02 -4.26
CA ARG A 188 -8.95 10.84 -4.67
C ARG A 188 -8.30 11.59 -3.51
N ALA A 189 -9.06 11.89 -2.45
CA ALA A 189 -8.52 12.53 -1.24
C ALA A 189 -7.41 11.68 -0.59
N VAL A 190 -7.47 10.35 -0.70
CA VAL A 190 -6.44 9.43 -0.18
C VAL A 190 -5.48 8.96 -1.28
N LEU A 191 -5.98 8.61 -2.46
CA LEU A 191 -5.14 8.09 -3.54
C LEU A 191 -4.08 9.10 -4.02
N THR A 192 -4.39 10.39 -3.99
CA THR A 192 -3.43 11.44 -4.38
C THR A 192 -2.23 11.51 -3.44
N PRO A 193 -2.41 11.61 -2.10
CA PRO A 193 -1.31 11.50 -1.14
C PRO A 193 -0.47 10.23 -1.30
N LEU A 194 -1.12 9.07 -1.43
CA LEU A 194 -0.40 7.79 -1.53
C LEU A 194 0.43 7.70 -2.82
N LYS A 195 -0.10 8.20 -3.93
CA LYS A 195 0.64 8.30 -5.19
C LYS A 195 1.84 9.24 -5.06
N TRP A 196 1.67 10.39 -4.42
CA TRP A 196 2.78 11.33 -4.18
C TRP A 196 3.84 10.70 -3.28
N ALA A 197 3.45 10.03 -2.20
CA ALA A 197 4.39 9.35 -1.30
C ALA A 197 5.17 8.24 -2.00
N PHE A 198 4.52 7.45 -2.86
CA PHE A 198 5.21 6.46 -3.69
C PHE A 198 6.21 7.10 -4.66
N ASN A 199 5.80 8.16 -5.38
CA ASN A 199 6.68 8.86 -6.33
C ASN A 199 7.89 9.55 -5.67
N ASN A 200 7.83 9.81 -4.36
CA ASN A 200 8.93 10.34 -3.56
C ASN A 200 9.64 9.24 -2.75
N GLU A 201 9.47 7.98 -3.11
CA GLU A 201 10.15 6.82 -2.52
C GLU A 201 9.87 6.60 -1.02
N LEU A 202 8.82 7.23 -0.48
CA LEU A 202 8.39 7.07 0.92
C LEU A 202 7.58 5.79 1.13
N LEU A 203 6.87 5.33 0.08
CA LEU A 203 6.14 4.06 0.08
C LEU A 203 6.81 3.06 -0.85
N PRO A 204 6.96 1.78 -0.44
CA PRO A 204 7.62 0.77 -1.26
C PRO A 204 6.78 0.27 -2.45
N ARG A 205 5.47 0.56 -2.46
CA ARG A 205 4.53 0.07 -3.48
C ARG A 205 3.47 1.11 -3.82
N ASP A 206 3.12 1.20 -5.09
CA ASP A 206 2.02 2.04 -5.55
C ASP A 206 0.66 1.32 -5.36
N VAL A 207 -0.02 1.64 -4.27
CA VAL A 207 -1.39 1.15 -4.01
C VAL A 207 -2.47 1.96 -4.73
N SER A 208 -2.09 3.08 -5.38
CA SER A 208 -3.03 4.00 -6.03
C SER A 208 -3.35 3.66 -7.49
N LYS A 209 -2.55 2.78 -8.12
CA LYS A 209 -2.67 2.45 -9.54
C LYS A 209 -3.75 1.40 -9.82
N GLY A 210 -4.39 1.50 -10.98
CA GLY A 210 -5.27 0.45 -11.54
C GLY A 210 -6.69 0.43 -10.99
N TRP A 211 -7.12 1.48 -10.29
CA TRP A 211 -8.51 1.62 -9.84
C TRP A 211 -9.38 2.23 -10.94
N VAL A 212 -10.53 1.62 -11.20
CA VAL A 212 -11.57 2.16 -12.08
C VAL A 212 -12.49 3.05 -11.24
N MET A 213 -12.70 4.28 -11.71
CA MET A 213 -13.49 5.28 -10.98
C MET A 213 -14.99 5.16 -11.30
N TYR A 214 -15.84 5.66 -10.41
CA TYR A 214 -17.28 5.71 -10.63
C TYR A 214 -17.63 6.63 -11.79
N LYS A 215 -18.65 6.26 -12.57
CA LYS A 215 -19.21 7.13 -13.61
C LYS A 215 -19.78 8.39 -12.97
N ALA A 216 -19.38 9.56 -13.47
CA ALA A 216 -19.93 10.83 -13.00
C ALA A 216 -21.42 10.92 -13.37
N GLN A 217 -22.25 11.22 -12.37
CA GLN A 217 -23.68 11.46 -12.54
C GLN A 217 -23.94 12.94 -12.31
N TYR A 218 -24.31 13.65 -13.38
CA TYR A 218 -24.70 15.05 -13.30
C TYR A 218 -26.21 15.16 -13.37
N LYS A 219 -26.83 15.74 -12.34
CA LYS A 219 -28.22 16.19 -12.44
C LYS A 219 -28.24 17.38 -13.38
N LYS A 220 -29.06 17.32 -14.43
CA LYS A 220 -29.31 18.48 -15.30
C LYS A 220 -29.90 19.59 -14.43
N ARG A 221 -29.18 20.72 -14.31
CA ARG A 221 -29.72 21.89 -13.61
C ARG A 221 -30.85 22.46 -14.47
N ALA A 222 -32.05 22.52 -13.93
CA ALA A 222 -33.16 23.19 -14.59
C ALA A 222 -32.88 24.70 -14.64
N ILE A 223 -33.18 25.33 -15.77
CA ILE A 223 -33.21 26.79 -15.87
C ILE A 223 -34.53 27.23 -15.21
N LEU A 224 -34.46 28.20 -14.29
CA LEU A 224 -35.65 28.75 -13.66
C LEU A 224 -36.56 29.35 -14.74
N THR A 225 -37.85 29.01 -14.69
CA THR A 225 -38.85 29.72 -15.51
C THR A 225 -38.99 31.16 -15.01
N MET A 226 -39.52 32.05 -15.85
CA MET A 226 -39.73 33.45 -15.47
C MET A 226 -40.65 33.59 -14.24
N GLU A 227 -41.62 32.69 -14.10
CA GLU A 227 -42.51 32.64 -12.95
C GLU A 227 -41.77 32.24 -11.66
N MET A 228 -40.95 31.18 -11.72
CA MET A 228 -40.11 30.77 -10.59
C MET A 228 -39.11 31.87 -10.22
N ALA A 229 -38.49 32.53 -11.21
CA ALA A 229 -37.60 33.66 -10.97
C ALA A 229 -38.32 34.81 -10.26
N ARG A 230 -39.51 35.22 -10.74
CA ARG A 230 -40.33 36.24 -10.08
C ARG A 230 -40.67 35.87 -8.64
N SER A 231 -40.99 34.60 -8.36
CA SER A 231 -41.29 34.14 -7.01
C SER A 231 -40.12 34.31 -6.03
N VAL A 232 -38.88 34.09 -6.48
CA VAL A 232 -37.66 34.30 -5.66
C VAL A 232 -37.48 35.78 -5.31
N PHE A 233 -37.76 36.69 -6.25
CA PHE A 233 -37.58 38.15 -6.04
C PHE A 233 -38.78 38.84 -5.40
N THR A 234 -39.96 38.20 -5.36
CA THR A 234 -41.18 38.73 -4.72
C THR A 234 -41.41 38.18 -3.32
N GLN A 235 -40.63 37.20 -2.87
CA GLN A 235 -40.61 36.79 -1.47
C GLN A 235 -40.18 37.98 -0.60
N THR A 236 -41.13 38.58 0.10
CA THR A 236 -40.88 39.62 1.11
C THR A 236 -40.14 38.97 2.27
N VAL A 237 -38.84 39.22 2.39
CA VAL A 237 -38.06 38.81 3.56
C VAL A 237 -38.47 39.71 4.72
N TYR A 238 -39.29 39.20 5.63
CA TYR A 238 -39.53 39.87 6.90
C TYR A 238 -38.34 39.62 7.82
N CYS A 239 -37.53 40.65 8.03
CA CYS A 239 -36.46 40.66 9.03
C CYS A 239 -37.09 40.73 10.43
N ILE A 240 -37.28 39.59 11.10
CA ILE A 240 -37.89 39.56 12.44
C ILE A 240 -36.91 40.00 13.54
N ASN A 241 -35.60 40.02 13.29
CA ASN A 241 -34.62 40.75 14.11
C ASN A 241 -33.28 40.79 13.35
N SER A 242 -32.50 41.84 13.53
CA SER A 242 -31.29 42.20 12.75
C SER A 242 -30.14 41.17 12.72
N LYS A 243 -30.33 39.95 13.23
CA LYS A 243 -29.31 38.91 13.28
C LYS A 243 -29.65 37.61 12.55
N PHE A 244 -30.89 37.35 12.13
CA PHE A 244 -31.22 36.13 11.39
C PHE A 244 -32.37 36.36 10.40
N CYS A 245 -32.09 36.26 9.10
CA CYS A 245 -33.12 36.19 8.05
C CYS A 245 -33.50 34.73 7.81
N ILE A 246 -34.73 34.36 8.16
CA ILE A 246 -35.35 33.08 7.79
C ILE A 246 -36.35 33.37 6.68
N SER A 247 -36.17 32.80 5.49
CA SER A 247 -37.17 32.85 4.43
C SER A 247 -38.30 31.87 4.74
N MET A 248 -39.44 32.37 5.23
CA MET A 248 -40.65 31.56 5.35
C MET A 248 -41.44 31.61 4.04
N ILE A 249 -41.55 30.46 3.37
CA ILE A 249 -42.47 30.25 2.25
C ILE A 249 -43.87 30.12 2.87
N ARG A 250 -44.73 31.14 2.75
CA ARG A 250 -46.17 30.99 3.04
C ARG A 250 -46.78 30.09 1.96
N HIS A 251 -47.09 28.85 2.32
CA HIS A 251 -48.07 28.06 1.58
C HIS A 251 -49.48 28.65 1.82
N PRO A 252 -50.36 28.76 0.80
CA PRO A 252 -51.66 29.42 0.95
C PRO A 252 -52.72 28.64 1.74
N GLU A 253 -52.42 27.48 2.32
CA GLU A 253 -53.43 26.59 2.93
C GLU A 253 -53.33 26.46 4.45
N ARG A 254 -53.34 27.60 5.16
CA ARG A 254 -53.78 27.63 6.57
C ARG A 254 -54.73 28.79 6.79
N GLN A 255 -55.92 28.67 6.21
CA GLN A 255 -57.11 29.22 6.84
C GLN A 255 -57.46 28.32 8.04
N ASN A 256 -57.90 28.96 9.11
CA ASN A 256 -58.48 28.38 10.33
C ASN A 256 -57.49 27.76 11.31
N LEU A 257 -57.26 28.50 12.39
CA LEU A 257 -57.52 28.10 13.78
C LEU A 257 -56.76 29.08 14.67
N PHE A 258 -57.47 30.08 15.20
CA PHE A 258 -57.49 30.33 16.63
C PHE A 258 -58.84 31.00 16.97
N VAL A 259 -59.56 30.28 17.82
CA VAL A 259 -60.79 30.63 18.50
C VAL A 259 -60.39 31.33 19.80
N GLU A 260 -61.16 32.37 20.12
CA GLU A 260 -61.14 33.25 21.33
C GLU A 260 -59.93 34.18 21.52
#